data_AF-A0A3N2RJW5-F1
#
_entry.id   AF-A0A3N2RJW5-F1
#
_cell.length_a   1.000
_cell.length_b   1.000
_cell.length_c   1.000
_cell.angle_alpha   90.00
_cell.angle_beta   90.00
_cell.angle_gamma   90.00
#
_symmetry.space_group_name_H-M   'P 1'
#
loop_
_entity.id
_entity.type
_entity.pdbx_description
1 polymer ?
#
loop_
_entity_poly.entity_id
_entity_poly.type
_entity_poly.pdbx_seq_one_letter_code
_entity_poly.pdbx_strand_id
1 'polypeptide(L)'
;MSAVADTPSRDTAPAPRWRPLGQADADWLRERAAPALRAWQDEWFEAGAFDVLDAQAFAPGRAFADGGACWRAGASLAAQTEPGAWKRHALAAMALSAQADAQVPDTLLAPLQAQMLDALLARLADALADGAPGERAGFERALPGDAPGFAAGGVRLRIGTARDPQLLDLYCAAELAWARPLSALPAAKPAAPTARAEALGDNPVRLSAVLGRCRLTALQLSELAVGDVLTTAQSLHEPIALRLHADGVAPRTIAHGRPGRAQQRLSIELTTLQQKRTP
;
A
#
# COMPACT_ATOMS: atom_id res chain seq x y z
N MET A 1 -5.12 57.43 3.61
CA MET A 1 -4.04 56.73 2.87
C MET A 1 -3.24 56.00 3.95
N SER A 2 -3.58 54.76 4.30
CA SER A 2 -3.21 53.50 3.61
C SER A 2 -1.68 53.32 3.60
N ALA A 3 -1.08 52.23 4.05
CA ALA A 3 -1.58 50.86 4.20
C ALA A 3 -0.95 50.17 5.42
N VAL A 4 -1.78 49.47 6.19
CA VAL A 4 -1.34 48.46 7.16
C VAL A 4 -1.13 47.17 6.38
N ALA A 5 0.04 46.57 6.56
CA ALA A 5 0.46 45.37 5.87
C ALA A 5 -0.51 44.20 6.11
N ASP A 6 -1.18 43.77 5.05
CA ASP A 6 -1.82 42.46 4.99
C ASP A 6 -0.74 41.39 5.14
N THR A 7 -0.73 40.76 6.30
CA THR A 7 0.07 39.57 6.53
C THR A 7 -0.68 38.43 5.84
N PRO A 8 -0.09 37.70 4.87
CA PRO A 8 -0.78 36.59 4.25
C PRO A 8 -1.10 35.56 5.32
N SER A 9 -2.40 35.33 5.51
CA SER A 9 -2.95 34.21 6.25
C SER A 9 -2.18 32.95 5.86
N ARG A 10 -1.49 32.33 6.82
CA ARG A 10 -0.96 30.98 6.62
C ARG A 10 -2.17 30.09 6.34
N ASP A 11 -2.37 29.76 5.07
CA ASP A 11 -3.20 28.65 4.65
C ASP A 11 -2.76 27.46 5.49
N THR A 12 -3.62 27.12 6.44
CA THR A 12 -3.39 26.03 7.36
C THR A 12 -3.68 24.79 6.53
N ALA A 13 -2.67 24.30 5.80
CA ALA A 13 -2.76 23.05 5.05
C ALA A 13 -3.40 22.02 5.98
N PRO A 14 -4.51 21.36 5.57
CA PRO A 14 -5.23 20.45 6.43
C PRO A 14 -4.23 19.41 6.95
N ALA A 15 -4.18 19.24 8.28
CA ALA A 15 -3.28 18.29 8.90
C ALA A 15 -3.47 16.92 8.21
N PRO A 16 -2.39 16.28 7.73
CA PRO A 16 -2.50 15.04 6.97
C PRO A 16 -3.29 14.04 7.82
N ARG A 17 -4.36 13.49 7.26
CA ARG A 17 -5.13 12.45 7.95
C ARG A 17 -4.25 11.21 8.03
N TRP A 18 -3.70 10.92 9.22
CA TRP A 18 -2.78 9.79 9.49
C TRP A 18 -3.42 8.39 9.37
N ARG A 19 -4.61 8.26 8.76
CA ARG A 19 -5.27 6.95 8.66
C ARG A 19 -4.69 6.18 7.48
N PRO A 20 -4.07 5.01 7.70
CA PRO A 20 -3.63 4.17 6.60
C PRO A 20 -4.83 3.72 5.78
N LEU A 21 -4.68 3.73 4.46
CA LEU A 21 -5.70 3.24 3.54
C LEU A 21 -5.90 1.74 3.78
N GLY A 22 -7.15 1.34 3.98
CA GLY A 22 -7.54 -0.05 4.16
C GLY A 22 -8.38 -0.56 3.00
N GLN A 23 -8.70 -1.87 3.03
CA GLN A 23 -9.53 -2.50 2.00
C GLN A 23 -10.89 -1.81 1.84
N ALA A 24 -11.51 -1.36 2.93
CA ALA A 24 -12.79 -0.64 2.87
C ALA A 24 -12.73 0.68 2.08
N ASP A 25 -11.57 1.33 2.01
CA ASP A 25 -11.41 2.56 1.24
C ASP A 25 -11.23 2.23 -0.26
N ALA A 26 -10.54 1.12 -0.55
CA ALA A 26 -10.42 0.59 -1.90
C ALA A 26 -11.76 0.07 -2.45
N ASP A 27 -12.53 -0.62 -1.62
CA ASP A 27 -13.87 -1.12 -1.95
C ASP A 27 -14.84 0.04 -2.20
N TRP A 28 -14.79 1.10 -1.39
CA TRP A 28 -15.61 2.28 -1.59
C TRP A 28 -15.32 2.98 -2.93
N LEU A 29 -14.04 3.13 -3.30
CA LEU A 29 -13.67 3.68 -4.61
C LEU A 29 -14.13 2.76 -5.75
N ARG A 30 -14.02 1.43 -5.58
CA ARG A 30 -14.55 0.46 -6.54
C ARG A 30 -16.05 0.62 -6.74
N GLU A 31 -16.81 0.71 -5.65
CA GLU A 31 -18.27 0.88 -5.66
C GLU A 31 -18.69 2.18 -6.35
N ARG A 32 -17.90 3.25 -6.21
CA ARG A 32 -18.16 4.52 -6.94
C ARG A 32 -17.83 4.45 -8.42
N ALA A 33 -16.76 3.74 -8.79
CA ALA A 33 -16.34 3.61 -10.18
C ALA A 33 -17.25 2.67 -11.00
N ALA A 34 -17.78 1.61 -10.37
CA ALA A 34 -18.58 0.58 -11.04
C ALA A 34 -19.79 1.10 -11.82
N PRO A 35 -20.66 1.97 -11.28
CA PRO A 35 -21.80 2.52 -12.02
C PRO A 35 -21.39 3.36 -13.22
N ALA A 36 -20.34 4.16 -13.09
CA ALA A 36 -19.82 5.00 -14.18
C ALA A 36 -19.23 4.15 -15.31
N LEU A 37 -18.49 3.10 -14.94
CA LEU A 37 -17.96 2.11 -15.87
C LEU A 37 -19.11 1.39 -16.59
N ARG A 38 -20.18 1.01 -15.90
CA ARG A 38 -21.33 0.35 -16.52
C ARG A 38 -22.07 1.28 -17.49
N ALA A 39 -22.36 2.51 -17.08
CA ALA A 39 -23.00 3.50 -17.96
C ALA A 39 -22.19 3.79 -19.22
N TRP A 40 -20.85 3.87 -19.10
CA TRP A 40 -19.97 3.95 -20.27
C TRP A 40 -20.09 2.70 -21.16
N GLN A 41 -20.05 1.50 -20.58
CA GLN A 41 -20.16 0.26 -21.37
C GLN A 41 -21.45 0.17 -22.16
N ASP A 42 -22.58 0.54 -21.56
CA ASP A 42 -23.90 0.45 -22.19
C ASP A 42 -24.03 1.35 -23.44
N GLU A 43 -23.16 2.35 -23.59
CA GLU A 43 -23.11 3.22 -24.78
C GLU A 43 -22.26 2.66 -25.91
N TRP A 44 -21.24 1.86 -25.59
CA TRP A 44 -20.26 1.38 -26.55
C TRP A 44 -20.43 -0.10 -26.90
N PHE A 45 -21.10 -0.88 -26.05
CA PHE A 45 -21.19 -2.34 -26.18
C PHE A 45 -22.59 -2.85 -25.87
N GLU A 46 -23.03 -3.87 -26.61
CA GLU A 46 -24.33 -4.53 -26.38
C GLU A 46 -24.35 -5.38 -25.10
N ALA A 47 -23.18 -5.82 -24.62
CA ALA A 47 -23.04 -6.60 -23.40
C ALA A 47 -21.85 -6.08 -22.57
N GLY A 48 -22.09 -5.89 -21.26
CA GLY A 48 -21.06 -5.48 -20.32
C GLY A 48 -19.93 -6.52 -20.23
N ALA A 49 -18.70 -6.08 -20.50
CA ALA A 49 -17.50 -6.92 -20.53
C ALA A 49 -16.39 -6.45 -19.57
N PHE A 50 -16.48 -5.22 -19.08
CA PHE A 50 -15.47 -4.57 -18.26
C PHE A 50 -15.91 -4.51 -16.80
N ASP A 51 -14.97 -4.79 -15.91
CA ASP A 51 -15.16 -4.71 -14.47
C ASP A 51 -13.91 -4.16 -13.79
N VAL A 52 -14.05 -3.73 -12.54
CA VAL A 52 -12.94 -3.37 -11.66
C VAL A 52 -12.43 -4.65 -10.99
N LEU A 53 -11.44 -5.27 -11.63
CA LEU A 53 -10.91 -6.59 -11.28
C LEU A 53 -10.13 -6.60 -9.97
N ASP A 54 -9.49 -5.48 -9.62
CA ASP A 54 -8.64 -5.37 -8.43
C ASP A 54 -8.67 -3.93 -7.90
N ALA A 55 -8.59 -3.79 -6.57
CA ALA A 55 -8.47 -2.48 -5.91
C ALA A 55 -7.48 -2.61 -4.75
N GLN A 56 -6.33 -1.95 -4.88
CA GLN A 56 -5.22 -2.10 -3.93
C GLN A 56 -4.69 -0.75 -3.48
N ALA A 57 -4.53 -0.58 -2.17
CA ALA A 57 -3.81 0.55 -1.61
C ALA A 57 -2.31 0.47 -1.97
N PHE A 58 -1.69 1.63 -2.19
CA PHE A 58 -0.25 1.75 -2.41
C PHE A 58 0.34 2.86 -1.54
N ALA A 59 1.61 2.68 -1.17
CA ALA A 59 2.34 3.59 -0.30
C ALA A 59 2.73 4.90 -1.02
N PRO A 60 2.95 5.99 -0.26
CA PRO A 60 3.53 7.24 -0.77
C PRO A 60 4.78 7.02 -1.64
N GLY A 61 4.94 7.85 -2.66
CA GLY A 61 6.16 7.86 -3.49
C GLY A 61 6.32 6.65 -4.41
N ARG A 62 5.32 5.76 -4.50
CA ARG A 62 5.31 4.71 -5.52
C ARG A 62 5.22 5.34 -6.91
N ALA A 63 6.23 5.09 -7.73
CA ALA A 63 6.18 5.43 -9.14
C ALA A 63 5.09 4.60 -9.85
N PHE A 64 4.45 5.20 -10.84
CA PHE A 64 3.59 4.44 -11.76
C PHE A 64 4.44 3.43 -12.53
N ALA A 65 3.80 2.42 -13.12
CA ALA A 65 4.54 1.43 -13.91
C ALA A 65 5.29 2.13 -15.05
N ASP A 66 6.49 1.65 -15.38
CA ASP A 66 7.23 2.20 -16.51
C ASP A 66 6.59 1.75 -17.83
N GLY A 67 6.30 2.71 -18.71
CA GLY A 67 5.69 2.45 -20.02
C GLY A 67 4.20 2.81 -20.10
N GLY A 68 3.70 2.91 -21.33
CA GLY A 68 2.30 3.24 -21.59
C GLY A 68 1.97 4.74 -21.62
N ALA A 69 0.75 5.04 -22.05
CA ALA A 69 0.22 6.40 -22.04
C ALA A 69 -0.38 6.70 -20.66
N CYS A 70 -0.10 7.91 -20.15
CA CYS A 70 -0.54 8.36 -18.84
C CYS A 70 -1.37 9.63 -18.98
N TRP A 71 -2.46 9.71 -18.20
CA TRP A 71 -3.30 10.90 -18.06
C TRP A 71 -3.41 11.28 -16.59
N ARG A 72 -3.63 12.57 -16.32
CA ARG A 72 -3.83 13.11 -14.97
C ARG A 72 -5.03 14.03 -14.94
N ALA A 73 -5.84 13.91 -13.90
CA ALA A 73 -6.89 14.87 -13.58
C ALA A 73 -6.52 15.53 -12.23
N GLY A 74 -5.85 16.68 -12.35
CA GLY A 74 -5.32 17.43 -11.21
C GLY A 74 -4.31 16.62 -10.37
N ALA A 75 -4.33 16.84 -9.06
CA ALA A 75 -3.48 16.13 -8.09
C ALA A 75 -4.11 14.83 -7.55
N SER A 76 -5.34 14.52 -7.94
CA SER A 76 -6.19 13.53 -7.27
C SER A 76 -6.34 12.22 -8.04
N LEU A 77 -6.17 12.25 -9.37
CA LEU A 77 -6.40 11.11 -10.24
C LEU A 77 -5.32 11.00 -11.31
N ALA A 78 -4.92 9.78 -11.61
CA ALA A 78 -4.09 9.45 -12.77
C ALA A 78 -4.59 8.15 -13.40
N ALA A 79 -4.41 8.00 -14.71
CA ALA A 79 -4.80 6.81 -15.44
C ALA A 79 -3.66 6.36 -16.35
N GLN A 80 -3.47 5.06 -16.48
CA GLN A 80 -2.42 4.46 -17.29
C GLN A 80 -2.95 3.30 -18.11
N THR A 81 -2.58 3.26 -19.40
CA THR A 81 -2.91 2.15 -20.30
C THR A 81 -1.71 1.74 -21.14
N GLU A 82 -1.64 0.45 -21.46
CA GLU A 82 -0.61 -0.11 -22.33
C GLU A 82 -0.86 0.27 -23.80
N PRO A 83 0.18 0.48 -24.61
CA PRO A 83 0.03 0.76 -26.03
C PRO A 83 -0.70 -0.39 -26.74
N GLY A 84 -1.74 -0.07 -27.51
CA GLY A 84 -2.50 -1.06 -28.30
C GLY A 84 -3.51 -1.89 -27.50
N ALA A 85 -3.61 -1.71 -26.18
CA ALA A 85 -4.54 -2.49 -25.34
C ALA A 85 -6.01 -2.31 -25.74
N TRP A 86 -6.35 -1.15 -26.33
CA TRP A 86 -7.71 -0.79 -26.73
C TRP A 86 -8.12 -1.26 -28.13
N LYS A 87 -7.19 -1.76 -28.95
CA LYS A 87 -7.46 -2.09 -30.35
C LYS A 87 -8.65 -3.04 -30.53
N ARG A 88 -8.60 -4.17 -29.82
CA ARG A 88 -9.63 -5.21 -29.87
C ARG A 88 -10.99 -4.69 -29.39
N HIS A 89 -10.99 -3.81 -28.40
CA HIS A 89 -12.21 -3.22 -27.85
C HIS A 89 -12.81 -2.18 -28.77
N ALA A 90 -12.00 -1.40 -29.48
CA ALA A 90 -12.47 -0.50 -30.53
C ALA A 90 -13.11 -1.27 -31.70
N LEU A 91 -12.51 -2.40 -32.11
CA LEU A 91 -13.10 -3.28 -33.12
C LEU A 91 -14.44 -3.88 -32.65
N ALA A 92 -14.51 -4.33 -31.39
CA ALA A 92 -15.74 -4.84 -30.81
C ALA A 92 -16.84 -3.77 -30.73
N ALA A 93 -16.51 -2.52 -30.38
CA ALA A 93 -17.45 -1.40 -30.37
C ALA A 93 -17.99 -1.07 -31.76
N MET A 94 -17.21 -1.34 -32.83
CA MET A 94 -17.67 -1.22 -34.22
C MET A 94 -18.44 -2.45 -34.73
N ALA A 95 -18.73 -3.44 -33.86
CA ALA A 95 -19.29 -4.74 -34.23
C ALA A 95 -18.47 -5.49 -35.31
N LEU A 96 -17.15 -5.24 -35.37
CA LEU A 96 -16.24 -5.92 -36.29
C LEU A 96 -15.72 -7.23 -35.69
N SER A 97 -15.58 -8.25 -36.54
CA SER A 97 -15.14 -9.58 -36.11
C SER A 97 -13.66 -9.61 -35.67
N ALA A 98 -13.28 -10.63 -34.91
CA ALA A 98 -11.89 -10.85 -34.49
C ALA A 98 -10.90 -11.02 -35.66
N GLN A 99 -11.37 -11.38 -36.87
CA GLN A 99 -10.52 -11.43 -38.07
C GLN A 99 -10.06 -10.03 -38.53
N ALA A 100 -10.80 -8.98 -38.19
CA ALA A 100 -10.44 -7.60 -38.52
C ALA A 100 -9.23 -7.09 -37.71
N ASP A 101 -8.89 -7.74 -36.58
CA ASP A 101 -7.78 -7.34 -35.70
C ASP A 101 -6.43 -7.38 -36.42
N ALA A 102 -6.22 -8.38 -37.27
CA ALA A 102 -4.98 -8.51 -38.06
C ALA A 102 -4.95 -7.59 -39.30
N GLN A 103 -6.09 -7.06 -39.74
CA GLN A 103 -6.23 -6.38 -41.02
C GLN A 103 -6.38 -4.87 -40.90
N VAL A 104 -6.95 -4.37 -39.80
CA VAL A 104 -7.17 -2.95 -39.59
C VAL A 104 -5.91 -2.31 -38.96
N PRO A 105 -5.28 -1.33 -39.64
CA PRO A 105 -4.18 -0.57 -39.06
C PRO A 105 -4.62 0.23 -37.83
N ASP A 106 -3.78 0.25 -36.80
CA ASP A 106 -4.04 0.98 -35.55
C ASP A 106 -4.27 2.48 -35.78
N THR A 107 -3.66 3.04 -36.82
CA THR A 107 -3.83 4.46 -37.20
C THR A 107 -5.27 4.81 -37.57
N LEU A 108 -6.05 3.87 -38.12
CA LEU A 108 -7.46 4.10 -38.44
C LEU A 108 -8.35 4.01 -37.21
N LEU A 109 -7.95 3.22 -36.21
CA LEU A 109 -8.69 3.05 -34.96
C LEU A 109 -8.30 4.05 -33.88
N ALA A 110 -7.14 4.70 -34.02
CA ALA A 110 -6.62 5.63 -33.02
C ALA A 110 -7.61 6.74 -32.60
N PRO A 111 -8.38 7.37 -33.51
CA PRO A 111 -9.37 8.38 -33.11
C PRO A 111 -10.50 7.79 -32.26
N LEU A 112 -10.99 6.60 -32.63
CA LEU A 112 -12.04 5.91 -31.88
C LEU A 112 -11.54 5.45 -30.51
N GLN A 113 -10.34 4.88 -30.45
CA GLN A 113 -9.71 4.48 -29.19
C GLN A 113 -9.55 5.68 -28.24
N ALA A 114 -9.09 6.83 -28.77
CA ALA A 114 -8.97 8.06 -28.00
C ALA A 114 -10.34 8.53 -27.50
N GLN A 115 -11.36 8.58 -28.37
CA GLN A 115 -12.70 9.00 -27.99
C GLN A 115 -13.32 8.09 -26.90
N MET A 116 -13.18 6.77 -27.04
CA MET A 116 -13.68 5.80 -26.07
C MET A 116 -13.00 5.98 -24.71
N LEU A 117 -11.68 6.14 -24.71
CA LEU A 117 -10.88 6.32 -23.50
C LEU A 117 -11.18 7.67 -22.83
N ASP A 118 -11.23 8.76 -23.60
CA ASP A 118 -11.52 10.09 -23.07
C ASP A 118 -12.93 10.13 -22.44
N ALA A 119 -13.92 9.50 -23.09
CA ALA A 119 -15.27 9.38 -22.54
C ALA A 119 -15.32 8.55 -21.25
N LEU A 120 -14.53 7.47 -21.16
CA LEU A 120 -14.41 6.66 -19.95
C LEU A 120 -13.76 7.47 -18.81
N LEU A 121 -12.63 8.11 -19.11
CA LEU A 121 -11.87 8.90 -18.15
C LEU A 121 -12.69 10.08 -17.62
N ALA A 122 -13.46 10.77 -18.47
CA ALA A 122 -14.36 11.84 -18.04
C ALA A 122 -15.41 11.34 -17.04
N ARG A 123 -16.07 10.21 -17.33
CA ARG A 123 -17.09 9.63 -16.43
C ARG A 123 -16.51 9.15 -15.12
N LEU A 124 -15.33 8.53 -15.15
CA LEU A 124 -14.63 8.09 -13.94
C LEU A 124 -14.19 9.29 -13.09
N ALA A 125 -13.70 10.37 -13.72
CA ALA A 125 -13.39 11.62 -13.03
C ALA A 125 -14.62 12.18 -12.33
N ASP A 126 -15.76 12.27 -13.03
CA ASP A 126 -17.01 12.79 -12.47
C ASP A 126 -17.50 11.94 -11.29
N ALA A 127 -17.51 10.60 -11.44
CA ALA A 127 -18.01 9.70 -10.41
C ALA A 127 -17.15 9.67 -9.14
N LEU A 128 -15.84 9.90 -9.28
CA LEU A 128 -14.88 9.88 -8.17
C LEU A 128 -14.67 11.26 -7.53
N ALA A 129 -14.81 12.35 -8.31
CA ALA A 129 -14.72 13.71 -7.82
C ALA A 129 -16.02 14.22 -7.17
N ASP A 130 -17.14 13.52 -7.38
CA ASP A 130 -18.43 13.88 -6.78
C ASP A 130 -18.38 13.84 -5.23
N GLY A 131 -18.28 15.04 -4.65
CA GLY A 131 -18.12 15.31 -3.21
C GLY A 131 -16.79 15.95 -2.80
N ALA A 132 -15.82 16.12 -3.70
CA ALA A 132 -14.55 16.80 -3.40
C ALA A 132 -14.67 18.33 -3.64
N PRO A 133 -14.22 19.18 -2.69
CA PRO A 133 -14.16 20.62 -2.92
C PRO A 133 -12.99 20.94 -3.87
N GLY A 134 -13.29 21.21 -5.14
CA GLY A 134 -12.29 21.59 -6.15
C GLY A 134 -12.89 21.75 -7.55
N GLU A 135 -12.20 22.46 -8.43
CA GLU A 135 -12.55 22.53 -9.85
C GLU A 135 -12.53 21.12 -10.47
N ARG A 136 -13.53 20.82 -11.29
CA ARG A 136 -13.59 19.58 -12.08
C ARG A 136 -12.47 19.60 -13.10
N ALA A 137 -11.33 19.00 -12.76
CA ALA A 137 -10.23 18.83 -13.69
C ALA A 137 -10.51 17.62 -14.59
N GLY A 138 -10.55 17.85 -15.91
CA GLY A 138 -10.54 16.77 -16.89
C GLY A 138 -9.19 16.04 -16.88
N PHE A 139 -9.14 14.84 -17.47
CA PHE A 139 -7.90 14.13 -17.66
C PHE A 139 -7.08 14.77 -18.79
N GLU A 140 -5.88 15.22 -18.47
CA GLU A 140 -4.90 15.73 -19.42
C GLU A 140 -3.77 14.72 -19.60
N ARG A 141 -3.25 14.58 -20.81
CA ARG A 141 -2.17 13.63 -21.11
C ARG A 141 -0.87 14.11 -20.45
N ALA A 142 -0.29 13.27 -19.59
CA ALA A 142 0.93 13.60 -18.87
C ALA A 142 2.15 13.57 -19.81
N LEU A 143 3.10 14.49 -19.59
CA LEU A 143 4.36 14.50 -20.32
C LEU A 143 5.29 13.36 -19.83
N PRO A 144 6.17 12.82 -20.69
CA PRO A 144 7.17 11.85 -20.26
C PRO A 144 8.08 12.45 -19.17
N GLY A 145 8.21 11.74 -18.03
CA GLY A 145 9.02 12.19 -16.89
C GLY A 145 8.28 12.99 -15.82
N ASP A 146 6.99 13.26 -16.03
CA ASP A 146 6.15 14.07 -15.13
C ASP A 146 5.59 13.26 -13.93
N ALA A 147 6.39 12.34 -13.38
CA ALA A 147 5.93 11.35 -12.42
C ALA A 147 6.36 11.64 -10.98
N PRO A 148 5.83 12.67 -10.28
CA PRO A 148 5.75 12.59 -8.83
C PRO A 148 4.46 11.83 -8.49
N GLY A 149 4.60 10.66 -7.89
CA GLY A 149 3.48 9.88 -7.38
C GLY A 149 2.68 10.65 -6.32
N PHE A 150 1.57 10.06 -5.87
CA PHE A 150 0.74 10.71 -4.85
C PHE A 150 1.50 10.85 -3.53
N ALA A 151 1.52 12.08 -2.99
CA ALA A 151 2.30 12.43 -1.81
C ALA A 151 1.90 11.61 -0.56
N ALA A 152 0.62 11.27 -0.44
CA ALA A 152 0.07 10.44 0.63
C ALA A 152 -0.14 8.96 0.21
N GLY A 153 0.30 8.56 -0.98
CA GLY A 153 -0.09 7.29 -1.58
C GLY A 153 -1.53 7.33 -2.09
N GLY A 154 -2.16 6.16 -2.25
CA GLY A 154 -3.47 6.10 -2.86
C GLY A 154 -4.00 4.69 -3.05
N VAL A 155 -5.03 4.57 -3.88
CA VAL A 155 -5.62 3.29 -4.30
C VAL A 155 -5.50 3.16 -5.81
N ARG A 156 -5.04 1.99 -6.27
CA ARG A 156 -5.07 1.61 -7.68
C ARG A 156 -6.30 0.74 -7.93
N LEU A 157 -7.17 1.17 -8.84
CA LEU A 157 -8.25 0.38 -9.40
C LEU A 157 -7.79 -0.17 -10.76
N ARG A 158 -7.87 -1.49 -10.92
CA ARG A 158 -7.56 -2.15 -12.19
C ARG A 158 -8.84 -2.44 -12.93
N ILE A 159 -8.98 -1.87 -14.11
CA ILE A 159 -10.13 -2.05 -14.99
C ILE A 159 -9.68 -2.94 -16.15
N GLY A 160 -10.50 -3.95 -16.46
CA GLY A 160 -10.22 -4.87 -17.54
C GLY A 160 -11.37 -5.81 -17.80
N THR A 161 -11.12 -6.77 -18.68
CA THR A 161 -12.03 -7.88 -18.98
C THR A 161 -11.43 -9.19 -18.50
N ALA A 162 -12.20 -10.28 -18.51
CA ALA A 162 -11.66 -11.61 -18.20
C ALA A 162 -10.52 -12.05 -19.14
N ARG A 163 -10.46 -11.51 -20.36
CA ARG A 163 -9.43 -11.82 -21.36
C ARG A 163 -8.26 -10.86 -21.31
N ASP A 164 -8.54 -9.60 -21.02
CA ASP A 164 -7.58 -8.50 -21.02
C ASP A 164 -7.63 -7.81 -19.63
N PRO A 165 -7.00 -8.41 -18.60
CA PRO A 165 -7.18 -7.98 -17.21
C PRO A 165 -6.42 -6.70 -16.85
N GLN A 166 -5.56 -6.19 -17.71
CA GLN A 166 -4.73 -5.00 -17.48
C GLN A 166 -4.96 -3.95 -18.56
N LEU A 167 -6.23 -3.61 -18.80
CA LEU A 167 -6.57 -2.65 -19.82
C LEU A 167 -6.31 -1.21 -19.37
N LEU A 168 -6.70 -0.87 -18.15
CA LEU A 168 -6.58 0.47 -17.59
C LEU A 168 -6.32 0.38 -16.09
N ASP A 169 -5.19 0.91 -15.64
CA ASP A 169 -4.92 1.13 -14.22
C ASP A 169 -5.28 2.59 -13.88
N LEU A 170 -6.27 2.78 -13.02
CA LEU A 170 -6.69 4.07 -12.49
C LEU A 170 -6.12 4.24 -11.08
N TYR A 171 -5.39 5.32 -10.85
CA TYR A 171 -4.81 5.65 -9.57
C TYR A 171 -5.55 6.83 -8.94
N CYS A 172 -6.05 6.62 -7.73
CA CYS A 172 -6.76 7.61 -6.94
C CYS A 172 -5.90 8.01 -5.75
N ALA A 173 -5.76 9.31 -5.51
CA ALA A 173 -5.07 9.85 -4.34
C ALA A 173 -5.76 9.41 -3.03
N ALA A 174 -4.98 9.29 -1.96
CA ALA A 174 -5.49 8.91 -0.64
C ALA A 174 -6.59 9.85 -0.15
N GLU A 175 -6.51 11.13 -0.51
CA GLU A 175 -7.44 12.19 -0.15
C GLU A 175 -8.86 11.92 -0.65
N LEU A 176 -9.00 11.34 -1.85
CA LEU A 176 -10.30 10.91 -2.38
C LEU A 176 -10.87 9.77 -1.55
N ALA A 177 -10.03 8.77 -1.24
CA ALA A 177 -10.45 7.63 -0.44
C ALA A 177 -10.83 8.02 1.00
N TRP A 178 -10.17 9.05 1.57
CA TRP A 178 -10.50 9.61 2.88
C TRP A 178 -11.77 10.45 2.91
N ALA A 179 -12.28 10.87 1.75
CA ALA A 179 -13.59 11.53 1.64
C ALA A 179 -14.75 10.54 1.87
N ARG A 180 -14.47 9.24 1.95
CA ARG A 180 -15.46 8.21 2.32
C ARG A 180 -16.22 8.62 3.59
N PRO A 181 -17.55 8.77 3.54
CA PRO A 181 -18.33 9.07 4.72
C PRO A 181 -18.21 7.92 5.72
N LEU A 182 -17.84 8.24 6.97
CA LEU A 182 -17.71 7.26 8.06
C LEU A 182 -19.04 6.56 8.40
N SER A 183 -20.16 7.13 7.97
CA SER A 183 -21.52 6.60 8.08
C SER A 183 -21.95 5.69 6.91
N ALA A 184 -21.11 5.50 5.89
CA ALA A 184 -21.38 4.49 4.86
C ALA A 184 -21.35 3.10 5.52
N LEU A 185 -22.53 2.51 5.67
CA LEU A 185 -22.70 1.13 6.07
C LEU A 185 -21.82 0.26 5.17
N PRO A 186 -20.92 -0.56 5.74
CA PRO A 186 -20.07 -1.44 4.93
C PRO A 186 -20.98 -2.42 4.17
N ALA A 187 -20.82 -2.49 2.84
CA ALA A 187 -21.60 -3.39 1.98
C ALA A 187 -21.41 -4.87 2.31
N ALA A 188 -20.34 -5.21 3.04
CA ALA A 188 -20.13 -6.54 3.59
C ALA A 188 -19.53 -6.45 4.98
N LYS A 189 -20.01 -7.31 5.89
CA LYS A 189 -19.36 -7.55 7.18
C LYS A 189 -17.91 -7.94 6.90
N PRO A 190 -16.90 -7.17 7.35
CA PRO A 190 -15.51 -7.52 7.11
C PRO A 190 -15.26 -8.93 7.62
N ALA A 191 -14.48 -9.71 6.86
CA ALA A 191 -14.04 -11.02 7.29
C ALA A 191 -13.47 -10.91 8.70
N ALA A 192 -13.76 -11.91 9.54
CA ALA A 192 -13.29 -11.90 10.92
C ALA A 192 -11.77 -11.64 10.92
N PRO A 193 -11.28 -10.69 11.74
CA PRO A 193 -9.86 -10.38 11.76
C PRO A 193 -9.08 -11.66 12.02
N THR A 194 -8.08 -11.91 11.18
CA THR A 194 -7.17 -13.06 11.30
C THR A 194 -6.63 -13.08 12.72
N ALA A 195 -6.49 -14.29 13.29
CA ALA A 195 -6.01 -14.39 14.66
C ALA A 195 -4.64 -13.71 14.73
N ARG A 196 -4.37 -12.95 15.80
CA ARG A 196 -3.11 -12.19 15.97
C ARG A 196 -1.85 -13.03 15.71
N ALA A 197 -1.91 -14.32 15.99
CA ALA A 197 -0.84 -15.28 15.71
C ALA A 197 -0.55 -15.44 14.21
N GLU A 198 -1.60 -15.52 13.38
CA GLU A 198 -1.49 -15.65 11.92
C GLU A 198 -0.99 -14.35 11.28
N ALA A 199 -1.46 -13.20 11.78
CA ALA A 199 -1.02 -11.89 11.30
C ALA A 199 0.45 -11.58 11.62
N LEU A 200 0.98 -12.13 12.72
CA LEU A 200 2.38 -11.96 13.10
C LEU A 200 3.32 -12.95 12.39
N GLY A 201 2.80 -14.07 11.88
CA GLY A 201 3.56 -15.06 11.11
C GLY A 201 4.88 -15.51 11.75
N ASP A 202 5.81 -15.98 10.92
CA ASP A 202 7.15 -16.44 11.32
C ASP A 202 8.15 -15.28 11.47
N ASN A 203 7.78 -14.25 12.24
CA ASN A 203 8.69 -13.14 12.48
C ASN A 203 9.91 -13.60 13.30
N PRO A 204 11.14 -13.41 12.80
CA PRO A 204 12.33 -13.85 13.51
C PRO A 204 12.53 -13.03 14.78
N VAL A 205 12.66 -13.73 15.90
CA VAL A 205 12.83 -13.11 17.22
C VAL A 205 14.25 -13.34 17.72
N ARG A 206 14.93 -12.26 18.12
CA ARG A 206 16.27 -12.36 18.72
C ARG A 206 16.17 -12.61 20.22
N LEU A 207 16.62 -13.78 20.63
CA LEU A 207 16.77 -14.17 22.04
C LEU A 207 18.24 -14.19 22.43
N SER A 208 18.52 -13.84 23.68
CA SER A 208 19.86 -13.96 24.27
C SER A 208 19.77 -14.50 25.69
N ALA A 209 20.76 -15.29 26.08
CA ALA A 209 20.96 -15.72 27.45
C ALA A 209 22.25 -15.11 27.98
N VAL A 210 22.21 -14.53 29.17
CA VAL A 210 23.37 -13.89 29.79
C VAL A 210 23.92 -14.80 30.87
N LEU A 211 24.99 -15.54 30.56
CA LEU A 211 25.61 -16.50 31.48
C LEU A 211 26.22 -15.84 32.73
N GLY A 212 26.70 -14.61 32.58
CA GLY A 212 27.34 -13.88 33.66
C GLY A 212 27.61 -12.43 33.29
N ARG A 213 27.87 -11.63 34.31
CA ARG A 213 28.30 -10.23 34.17
C ARG A 213 29.49 -9.98 35.08
N CYS A 214 30.48 -9.25 34.58
CA CYS A 214 31.55 -8.67 35.36
C CYS A 214 31.55 -7.16 35.15
N ARG A 215 32.08 -6.42 36.13
CA ARG A 215 32.32 -4.99 36.00
C ARG A 215 33.81 -4.82 35.78
N LEU A 216 34.16 -4.10 34.71
CA LEU A 216 35.53 -3.75 34.36
C LEU A 216 35.61 -2.24 34.22
N THR A 217 36.75 -1.67 34.61
CA THR A 217 37.07 -0.28 34.26
C THR A 217 37.46 -0.19 32.79
N ALA A 218 37.42 1.01 32.20
CA ALA A 218 37.84 1.21 30.82
C ALA A 218 39.29 0.77 30.57
N LEU A 219 40.18 0.98 31.55
CA LEU A 219 41.58 0.56 31.50
C LEU A 219 41.71 -0.97 31.49
N GLN A 220 41.02 -1.67 32.39
CA GLN A 220 41.01 -3.13 32.44
C GLN A 220 40.47 -3.75 31.15
N LEU A 221 39.48 -3.11 30.53
CA LEU A 221 38.94 -3.56 29.24
C LEU A 221 39.98 -3.42 28.10
N SER A 222 40.79 -2.35 28.12
CA SER A 222 41.81 -2.10 27.10
C SER A 222 43.06 -2.97 27.23
N GLU A 223 43.33 -3.50 28.42
CA GLU A 223 44.52 -4.32 28.71
C GLU A 223 44.26 -5.83 28.58
N LEU A 224 43.03 -6.25 28.24
CA LEU A 224 42.68 -7.66 28.10
C LEU A 224 43.46 -8.34 26.97
N ALA A 225 44.08 -9.46 27.30
CA ALA A 225 44.83 -10.31 26.39
C ALA A 225 44.22 -11.72 26.28
N VAL A 226 44.66 -12.46 25.26
CA VAL A 226 44.29 -13.86 25.07
C VAL A 226 44.85 -14.68 26.24
N GLY A 227 43.97 -15.36 26.97
CA GLY A 227 44.31 -16.17 28.14
C GLY A 227 43.83 -15.59 29.47
N ASP A 228 43.37 -14.34 29.47
CA ASP A 228 42.84 -13.71 30.68
C ASP A 228 41.52 -14.33 31.13
N VAL A 229 41.36 -14.48 32.44
CA VAL A 229 40.19 -15.09 33.06
C VAL A 229 39.33 -14.02 33.73
N LEU A 230 38.12 -13.83 33.21
CA LEU A 230 37.13 -12.93 33.78
C LEU A 230 36.21 -13.69 34.74
N THR A 231 36.22 -13.29 36.01
CA THR A 231 35.29 -13.86 37.00
C THR A 231 33.96 -13.12 36.94
N THR A 232 32.88 -13.86 36.66
CA THR A 232 31.52 -13.30 36.64
C THR A 232 30.91 -13.36 38.02
N ALA A 233 30.06 -12.38 38.37
CA ALA A 233 29.39 -12.32 39.66
C ALA A 233 28.28 -13.39 39.85
N GLN A 234 27.92 -14.12 38.78
CA GLN A 234 26.82 -15.08 38.79
C GLN A 234 27.36 -16.52 38.84
N SER A 235 26.76 -17.32 39.71
CA SER A 235 27.02 -18.77 39.79
C SER A 235 26.35 -19.50 38.62
N LEU A 236 27.03 -20.49 38.05
CA LEU A 236 26.47 -21.33 36.98
C LEU A 236 25.30 -22.22 37.45
N HIS A 237 25.11 -22.36 38.76
CA HIS A 237 24.00 -23.11 39.35
C HIS A 237 22.72 -22.27 39.51
N GLU A 238 22.81 -20.95 39.33
CA GLU A 238 21.66 -20.04 39.42
C GLU A 238 20.90 -19.96 38.09
N PRO A 239 19.58 -19.69 38.13
CA PRO A 239 18.79 -19.49 36.91
C PRO A 239 19.27 -18.29 36.09
N ILE A 240 19.59 -18.53 34.82
CA ILE A 240 20.03 -17.57 33.83
C ILE A 240 18.80 -16.87 33.22
N ALA A 241 18.89 -15.55 33.07
CA ALA A 241 17.80 -14.77 32.46
C ALA A 241 17.87 -14.86 30.92
N LEU A 242 16.75 -15.25 30.30
CA LEU A 242 16.53 -15.19 28.86
C LEU A 242 15.88 -13.86 28.51
N ARG A 243 16.51 -13.13 27.59
CA ARG A 243 16.15 -11.77 27.21
C ARG A 243 15.72 -11.70 25.76
N LEU A 244 14.59 -11.06 25.56
CA LEU A 244 14.03 -10.70 24.27
C LEU A 244 14.58 -9.34 23.84
N HIS A 245 15.09 -9.27 22.62
CA HIS A 245 15.50 -8.02 21.98
C HIS A 245 14.41 -7.57 21.00
N ALA A 246 14.08 -6.28 21.04
CA ALA A 246 13.20 -5.62 20.10
C ALA A 246 13.83 -4.29 19.69
N ASP A 247 13.61 -3.89 18.44
CA ASP A 247 14.24 -2.70 17.89
C ASP A 247 13.80 -1.44 18.66
N GLY A 248 14.77 -0.62 19.06
CA GLY A 248 14.54 0.62 19.80
C GLY A 248 14.13 0.45 21.28
N VAL A 249 14.10 -0.77 21.83
CA VAL A 249 13.68 -1.02 23.22
C VAL A 249 14.75 -1.78 24.01
N ALA A 250 14.90 -1.44 25.29
CA ALA A 250 15.81 -2.15 26.18
C ALA A 250 15.44 -3.65 26.29
N PRO A 251 16.43 -4.57 26.29
CA PRO A 251 16.16 -6.00 26.31
C PRO A 251 15.37 -6.42 27.56
N ARG A 252 14.26 -7.12 27.34
CA ARG A 252 13.34 -7.53 28.41
C ARG A 252 13.56 -9.00 28.79
N THR A 253 13.62 -9.29 30.09
CA THR A 253 13.62 -10.68 30.58
C THR A 253 12.24 -11.30 30.36
N ILE A 254 12.20 -12.45 29.69
CA ILE A 254 10.96 -13.19 29.38
C ILE A 254 10.88 -14.54 30.10
N ALA A 255 12.02 -15.10 30.48
CA ALA A 255 12.10 -16.41 31.11
C ALA A 255 13.39 -16.53 31.94
N HIS A 256 13.41 -17.51 32.84
CA HIS A 256 14.63 -17.98 33.46
C HIS A 256 14.84 -19.44 33.13
N GLY A 257 16.09 -19.84 32.94
CA GLY A 257 16.44 -21.23 32.69
C GLY A 257 17.81 -21.60 33.23
N ARG A 258 18.05 -22.89 33.37
CA ARG A 258 19.33 -23.41 33.85
C ARG A 258 20.17 -23.91 32.67
N PRO A 259 21.49 -23.65 32.67
CA PRO A 259 22.36 -24.21 31.66
C PRO A 259 22.39 -25.73 31.83
N GLY A 260 22.26 -26.43 30.71
CA GLY A 260 22.29 -27.88 30.64
C GLY A 260 22.99 -28.34 29.38
N ARG A 261 22.85 -29.64 29.08
CA ARG A 261 23.32 -30.21 27.83
C ARG A 261 22.20 -31.00 27.18
N ALA A 262 21.99 -30.74 25.89
CA ALA A 262 21.16 -31.57 25.02
C ALA A 262 22.03 -32.03 23.86
N GLN A 263 22.15 -33.35 23.66
CA GLN A 263 22.84 -33.93 22.49
C GLN A 263 24.23 -33.29 22.22
N GLN A 264 25.07 -33.21 23.26
CA GLN A 264 26.43 -32.62 23.21
C GLN A 264 26.50 -31.09 22.97
N ARG A 265 25.37 -30.38 22.94
CA ARG A 265 25.31 -28.92 22.81
C ARG A 265 24.87 -28.27 24.12
N LEU A 266 25.37 -27.06 24.37
CA LEU A 266 24.88 -26.22 25.47
C LEU A 266 23.39 -25.95 25.24
N SER A 267 22.56 -26.28 26.21
CA SER A 267 21.13 -25.99 26.20
C SER A 267 20.76 -25.17 27.42
N ILE A 268 19.60 -24.52 27.37
CA ILE A 268 19.04 -23.82 28.52
C ILE A 268 17.65 -24.41 28.75
N GLU A 269 17.51 -25.12 29.86
CA GLU A 269 16.23 -25.68 30.26
C GLU A 269 15.41 -24.60 30.96
N LEU A 270 14.23 -24.29 30.42
CA LEU A 270 13.36 -23.25 30.96
C LEU A 270 12.78 -23.69 32.30
N THR A 271 13.10 -22.94 33.36
CA THR A 271 12.54 -23.17 34.69
C THR A 271 11.29 -22.31 34.92
N THR A 272 11.22 -21.12 34.32
CA THR A 272 10.06 -20.24 34.41
C THR A 272 9.85 -19.47 33.11
N LEU A 273 8.60 -19.25 32.75
CA LEU A 273 8.20 -18.37 31.65
C LEU A 273 7.33 -17.26 32.22
N GLN A 274 7.70 -16.00 31.98
CA GLN A 274 6.87 -14.89 32.40
C GLN A 274 5.65 -14.83 31.49
N GLN A 275 4.47 -15.03 32.06
CA GLN A 275 3.23 -14.87 31.33
C GLN A 275 3.11 -13.43 30.81
N LYS A 276 2.62 -13.32 29.58
CA LYS A 276 2.24 -12.06 28.98
C LYS A 276 1.20 -11.40 29.89
N ARG A 277 1.56 -10.29 30.55
CA ARG A 277 0.56 -9.43 31.20
C ARG A 277 -0.39 -8.95 30.11
N THR A 278 -1.59 -9.50 30.10
CA THR A 278 -2.71 -8.97 29.34
C THR A 278 -3.09 -7.63 29.96
N PRO A 279 -3.08 -6.52 29.21
CA PRO A 279 -3.82 -5.33 29.62
C PRO A 279 -5.32 -5.61 29.59
#